data_AF-A0A7S2FZG2-F1
#
_entry.id   AF-A0A7S2FZG2-F1
#
_cell.length_a   1.000
_cell.length_b   1.000
_cell.length_c   1.000
_cell.angle_alpha   90.00
_cell.angle_beta   90.00
_cell.angle_gamma   90.00
#
_symmetry.space_group_name_H-M   'P 1'
#
loop_
_entity.id
_entity.type
_entity.pdbx_description
1 polymer ?
#
loop_
_entity_poly.entity_id
_entity_poly.type
_entity_poly.pdbx_seq_one_letter_code
_entity_poly.pdbx_strand_id
1 'polypeptide(L)'
;MKRTHKKLLDDERRIDKEQKQTDAEIQHFQTDKQRKLNQVEIVFALRLSQVQCLDQQEPERLPPELDGHVVFTREGLARLMSRITELHQENTEVKASHKQLQRDFRLRKKEKNHKLQNIEDLHAKFQDIQMLKFGQVVDLDLIERSAPNKYVLELQEKVSEAEMEHRRRLAEWEKRIEKQKRELAKITCDNTSLMEQIVSMGYSQMQLDAALNARIANVTVNDTEPLVELREMERERLKDLLALQSKEIATLQAEISLFRKKGGHIYTTVTANRGPEQKR
;
A
#
# COMPACT_ATOMS: atom_id res chain seq x y z
N MET A 1 -23.77 10.45 26.22
CA MET A 1 -22.37 10.29 25.78
C MET A 1 -21.46 9.64 26.82
N LYS A 2 -21.30 10.17 28.05
CA LYS A 2 -20.38 9.56 29.05
C LYS A 2 -20.84 8.19 29.60
N ARG A 3 -22.15 7.99 29.83
CA ARG A 3 -22.71 6.71 30.32
C ARG A 3 -22.65 5.58 29.28
N THR A 4 -22.87 5.90 28.01
CA THR A 4 -22.78 4.94 26.91
C THR A 4 -21.32 4.52 26.68
N HIS A 5 -20.39 5.47 26.73
CA HIS A 5 -18.95 5.17 26.64
C HIS A 5 -18.45 4.29 27.80
N LYS A 6 -18.92 4.54 29.04
CA LYS A 6 -18.58 3.68 30.19
C LYS A 6 -19.08 2.25 30.03
N LYS A 7 -20.32 2.07 29.54
CA LYS A 7 -20.87 0.73 29.26
C LYS A 7 -20.06 -0.01 28.20
N LEU A 8 -19.70 0.67 27.11
CA LEU A 8 -18.86 0.07 26.06
C LEU A 8 -17.48 -0.35 26.57
N LEU A 9 -16.85 0.44 27.45
CA LEU A 9 -15.58 0.08 28.10
C LEU A 9 -15.70 -1.13 29.03
N ASP A 10 -16.80 -1.25 29.76
CA ASP A 10 -17.04 -2.39 30.65
C ASP A 10 -17.35 -3.66 29.84
N ASP A 11 -18.08 -3.53 28.72
CA ASP A 11 -18.34 -4.62 27.78
C ASP A 11 -17.05 -5.08 27.07
N GLU A 12 -16.21 -4.14 26.61
CA GLU A 12 -14.88 -4.43 26.01
C GLU A 12 -14.00 -5.23 26.98
N ARG A 13 -13.92 -4.80 28.24
CA ARG A 13 -13.16 -5.51 29.29
C ARG A 13 -13.72 -6.89 29.60
N ARG A 14 -15.04 -7.09 29.49
CA ARG A 14 -15.66 -8.41 29.69
C ARG A 14 -15.29 -9.34 28.53
N ILE A 15 -15.43 -8.85 27.30
CA ILE A 15 -15.07 -9.60 26.08
C ILE A 15 -13.59 -9.98 26.12
N ASP A 16 -12.69 -9.07 26.50
CA ASP A 16 -11.26 -9.37 26.64
C ASP A 16 -10.97 -10.49 27.66
N LYS A 17 -11.73 -10.54 28.75
CA LYS A 17 -11.59 -11.60 29.77
C LYS A 17 -12.10 -12.93 29.24
N GLU A 18 -13.27 -12.94 28.62
CA GLU A 18 -13.87 -14.14 28.01
C GLU A 18 -12.98 -14.68 26.89
N GLN A 19 -12.39 -13.82 26.08
CA GLN A 19 -11.44 -14.21 25.04
C GLN A 19 -10.20 -14.88 25.64
N LYS A 20 -9.57 -14.26 26.65
CA LYS A 20 -8.40 -14.84 27.33
C LYS A 20 -8.72 -16.18 28.00
N GLN A 21 -9.90 -16.31 28.57
CA GLN A 21 -10.34 -17.57 29.18
C GLN A 21 -10.53 -18.65 28.10
N THR A 22 -11.20 -18.32 27.00
CA THR A 22 -11.42 -19.24 25.87
C THR A 22 -10.09 -19.68 25.27
N ASP A 23 -9.15 -18.76 25.09
CA ASP A 23 -7.80 -19.06 24.58
C ASP A 23 -7.05 -20.03 25.51
N ALA A 24 -7.16 -19.85 26.83
CA ALA A 24 -6.57 -20.77 27.80
C ALA A 24 -7.22 -22.16 27.77
N GLU A 25 -8.55 -22.23 27.65
CA GLU A 25 -9.29 -23.50 27.50
C GLU A 25 -8.91 -24.24 26.22
N ILE A 26 -8.74 -23.52 25.10
CA ILE A 26 -8.26 -24.08 23.84
C ILE A 26 -6.84 -24.64 24.00
N GLN A 27 -5.92 -23.90 24.63
CA GLN A 27 -4.56 -24.38 24.87
C GLN A 27 -4.54 -25.65 25.75
N HIS A 28 -5.38 -25.69 26.78
CA HIS A 28 -5.49 -26.86 27.64
C HIS A 28 -6.00 -28.08 26.85
N PHE A 29 -7.07 -27.89 26.06
CA PHE A 29 -7.62 -28.94 25.21
C PHE A 29 -6.62 -29.43 24.16
N GLN A 30 -5.86 -28.54 23.52
CA GLN A 30 -4.81 -28.91 22.58
C GLN A 30 -3.70 -29.73 23.25
N THR A 31 -3.31 -29.37 24.47
CA THR A 31 -2.31 -30.11 25.24
C THR A 31 -2.81 -31.51 25.58
N ASP A 32 -4.06 -31.65 26.00
CA ASP A 32 -4.67 -32.96 26.30
C ASP A 32 -4.86 -33.80 25.04
N LYS A 33 -5.24 -33.18 23.92
CA LYS A 33 -5.30 -33.85 22.62
C LYS A 33 -3.91 -34.36 22.21
N GLN A 34 -2.87 -33.54 22.37
CA GLN A 34 -1.49 -33.94 22.07
C GLN A 34 -1.05 -35.09 22.98
N ARG A 35 -1.37 -35.05 24.28
CA ARG A 35 -1.08 -36.15 25.21
C ARG A 35 -1.76 -37.45 24.79
N LYS A 36 -3.06 -37.40 24.48
CA LYS A 36 -3.81 -38.57 24.00
C LYS A 36 -3.29 -39.09 22.66
N LEU A 37 -2.92 -38.19 21.75
CA LEU A 37 -2.38 -38.56 20.44
C LEU A 37 -0.97 -39.17 20.56
N ASN A 38 -0.16 -38.68 21.48
CA ASN A 38 1.16 -39.25 21.80
C ASN A 38 1.07 -40.65 22.45
N GLN A 39 -0.07 -41.02 23.03
CA GLN A 39 -0.31 -42.39 23.54
C GLN A 39 -0.69 -43.38 22.44
N VAL A 40 -0.99 -42.90 21.22
CA VAL A 40 -1.31 -43.78 20.10
C VAL A 40 -0.01 -44.29 19.52
N GLU A 41 0.24 -45.58 19.71
CA GLU A 41 1.38 -46.27 19.10
C GLU A 41 1.14 -46.41 17.60
N ILE A 42 2.02 -45.80 16.80
CA ILE A 42 2.01 -45.91 15.34
C ILE A 42 3.24 -46.70 14.93
N VAL A 43 3.01 -47.85 14.29
CA VAL A 43 4.08 -48.70 13.79
C VAL A 43 4.49 -48.26 12.39
N PHE A 44 5.78 -47.94 12.20
CA PHE A 44 6.36 -47.60 10.90
C PHE A 44 7.32 -48.70 10.45
N ALA A 45 7.10 -49.22 9.24
CA ALA A 45 8.08 -50.09 8.58
C ALA A 45 9.06 -49.21 7.77
N LEU A 46 10.27 -49.03 8.28
CA LEU A 46 11.32 -48.24 7.64
C LEU A 46 12.45 -49.16 7.16
N ARG A 47 13.09 -48.81 6.04
CA ARG A 47 14.33 -49.48 5.62
C ARG A 47 15.49 -48.95 6.47
N LEU A 48 16.45 -49.82 6.79
CA LEU A 48 17.65 -49.44 7.55
C LEU A 48 18.43 -48.28 6.89
N SER A 49 18.39 -48.18 5.56
CA SER A 49 19.01 -47.08 4.81
C SER A 49 18.33 -45.71 5.01
N GLN A 50 17.16 -45.66 5.65
CA GLN A 50 16.37 -44.44 5.86
C GLN A 50 16.49 -43.90 7.29
N VAL A 51 17.17 -44.63 8.19
CA VAL A 51 17.29 -44.27 9.61
C VAL A 51 18.76 -44.07 9.94
N GLN A 52 19.07 -42.96 10.59
CA GLN A 52 20.40 -42.65 11.09
C GLN A 52 20.28 -42.24 12.55
N CYS A 53 20.97 -42.96 13.45
CA CYS A 53 21.11 -42.55 14.84
C CYS A 53 22.32 -41.61 14.97
N LEU A 54 22.10 -40.44 15.55
CA LEU A 54 23.15 -39.45 15.84
C LEU A 54 23.69 -39.65 17.26
N ASP A 55 23.99 -40.90 17.64
CA ASP A 55 24.62 -41.17 18.94
C ASP A 55 26.14 -41.06 18.83
N GLN A 56 26.78 -40.52 19.86
CA GLN A 56 28.18 -40.10 19.85
C GLN A 56 29.17 -41.27 19.95
N GLN A 57 28.69 -42.47 20.29
CA GLN A 57 29.52 -43.63 20.59
C GLN A 57 29.66 -44.59 19.39
N GLU A 58 28.65 -44.75 18.53
CA GLU A 58 28.68 -45.64 17.37
C GLU A 58 27.79 -45.08 16.22
N PRO A 59 28.34 -44.31 15.27
CA PRO A 59 27.55 -43.57 14.27
C PRO A 59 26.89 -44.45 13.18
N GLU A 60 27.22 -45.75 13.11
CA GLU A 60 26.80 -46.64 12.02
C GLU A 60 25.93 -47.82 12.48
N ARG A 61 25.64 -47.97 13.78
CA ARG A 61 24.80 -49.07 14.30
C ARG A 61 23.56 -48.53 14.99
N LEU A 62 22.40 -49.03 14.57
CA LEU A 62 21.15 -48.81 15.30
C LEU A 62 21.22 -49.58 16.63
N PRO A 63 20.96 -48.93 17.77
CA PRO A 63 20.88 -49.61 19.07
C PRO A 63 19.81 -50.72 19.06
N PRO A 64 19.99 -51.78 19.87
CA PRO A 64 19.02 -52.88 19.97
C PRO A 64 17.67 -52.43 20.55
N GLU A 65 17.64 -51.31 21.29
CA GLU A 65 16.45 -50.73 21.88
C GLU A 65 16.39 -49.23 21.56
N LEU A 66 15.26 -48.76 21.02
CA LEU A 66 15.06 -47.37 20.55
C LEU A 66 14.21 -46.52 21.49
N ASP A 67 13.84 -47.05 22.66
CA ASP A 67 12.86 -46.45 23.59
C ASP A 67 13.27 -45.07 24.13
N GLY A 68 14.56 -44.73 24.10
CA GLY A 68 15.09 -43.42 24.50
C GLY A 68 15.36 -42.42 23.36
N HIS A 69 15.08 -42.78 22.10
CA HIS A 69 15.47 -41.99 20.94
C HIS A 69 14.28 -41.24 20.32
N VAL A 70 14.47 -39.96 20.01
CA VAL A 70 13.46 -39.15 19.32
C VAL A 70 13.75 -39.10 17.83
N VAL A 71 12.78 -39.54 17.02
CA VAL A 71 12.92 -39.56 15.56
C VAL A 71 12.51 -38.22 14.98
N PHE A 72 13.42 -37.60 14.23
CA PHE A 72 13.15 -36.39 13.46
C PHE A 72 13.39 -36.66 11.98
N THR A 73 12.61 -36.00 11.11
CA THR A 73 13.00 -35.86 9.70
C THR A 73 14.25 -34.98 9.62
N ARG A 74 15.13 -35.23 8.64
CA ARG A 74 16.35 -34.42 8.47
C ARG A 74 16.06 -32.92 8.34
N GLU A 75 14.99 -32.57 7.62
CA GLU A 75 14.52 -31.20 7.52
C GLU A 75 13.94 -30.67 8.84
N GLY A 76 13.19 -31.50 9.57
CA GLY A 76 12.63 -31.14 10.87
C GLY A 76 13.70 -30.84 11.90
N LEU A 77 14.77 -31.63 11.94
CA LEU A 77 15.93 -31.42 12.81
C LEU A 77 16.66 -30.13 12.44
N ALA A 78 16.93 -29.89 11.15
CA ALA A 78 17.57 -28.67 10.69
C ALA A 78 16.73 -27.41 11.02
N ARG A 79 15.41 -27.48 10.81
CA ARG A 79 14.48 -26.40 11.20
C ARG A 79 14.46 -26.18 12.70
N LEU A 80 14.44 -27.24 13.50
CA LEU A 80 14.47 -27.14 14.96
C LEU A 80 15.77 -26.51 15.45
N MET A 81 16.91 -26.92 14.90
CA MET A 81 18.22 -26.33 15.22
C MET A 81 18.27 -24.84 14.85
N SER A 82 17.84 -24.46 13.64
CA SER A 82 17.73 -23.04 13.24
C SER A 82 16.85 -22.27 14.23
N ARG A 83 15.68 -22.83 14.56
CA ARG A 83 14.73 -22.17 15.46
C ARG A 83 15.28 -22.03 16.88
N ILE A 84 16.01 -23.01 17.39
CA ILE A 84 16.69 -22.92 18.70
C ILE A 84 17.73 -21.79 18.67
N THR A 85 18.51 -21.68 17.59
CA THR A 85 19.51 -20.60 17.47
C THR A 85 18.85 -19.23 17.38
N GLU A 86 17.78 -19.08 16.61
CA GLU A 86 16.97 -17.85 16.53
C GLU A 86 16.40 -17.48 17.89
N LEU A 87 15.73 -18.43 18.58
CA LEU A 87 15.18 -18.19 19.91
C LEU A 87 16.25 -17.80 20.93
N HIS A 88 17.45 -18.35 20.81
CA HIS A 88 18.57 -17.95 21.67
C HIS A 88 18.97 -16.50 21.40
N GLN A 89 19.10 -16.10 20.12
CA GLN A 89 19.40 -14.72 19.72
C GLN A 89 18.30 -13.77 20.21
N GLU A 90 17.03 -14.05 19.91
CA GLU A 90 15.88 -13.28 20.37
C GLU A 90 15.89 -13.11 21.90
N ASN A 91 16.15 -14.18 22.65
CA ASN A 91 16.18 -14.11 24.12
C ASN A 91 17.35 -13.25 24.63
N THR A 92 18.52 -13.30 23.97
CA THR A 92 19.65 -12.43 24.32
C THR A 92 19.34 -10.96 24.04
N GLU A 93 18.70 -10.65 22.92
CA GLU A 93 18.28 -9.29 22.55
C GLU A 93 17.23 -8.74 23.52
N VAL A 94 16.20 -9.53 23.82
CA VAL A 94 15.14 -9.16 24.77
C VAL A 94 15.74 -8.92 26.15
N LYS A 95 16.67 -9.76 26.61
CA LYS A 95 17.37 -9.55 27.89
C LYS A 95 18.22 -8.27 27.88
N ALA A 96 18.88 -7.94 26.78
CA ALA A 96 19.66 -6.71 26.65
C ALA A 96 18.75 -5.47 26.69
N SER A 97 17.67 -5.49 25.90
CA SER A 97 16.66 -4.43 25.87
C SER A 97 16.01 -4.23 27.25
N HIS A 98 15.64 -5.32 27.93
CA HIS A 98 15.07 -5.25 29.28
C HIS A 98 16.04 -4.61 30.29
N LYS A 99 17.34 -4.95 30.21
CA LYS A 99 18.37 -4.31 31.05
C LYS A 99 18.51 -2.82 30.77
N GLN A 100 18.46 -2.40 29.50
CA GLN A 100 18.48 -0.98 29.12
C GLN A 100 17.25 -0.26 29.66
N LEU A 101 16.06 -0.82 29.46
CA LEU A 101 14.81 -0.25 29.94
C LEU A 101 14.78 -0.09 31.47
N GLN A 102 15.34 -1.05 32.21
CA GLN A 102 15.48 -0.92 33.67
C GLN A 102 16.41 0.24 34.07
N ARG A 103 17.51 0.46 33.33
CA ARG A 103 18.42 1.60 33.59
C ARG A 103 17.72 2.92 33.32
N ASP A 104 17.03 3.01 32.19
CA ASP A 104 16.28 4.19 31.80
C ASP A 104 15.17 4.51 32.79
N PHE A 105 14.42 3.49 33.25
CA PHE A 105 13.41 3.67 34.28
C PHE A 105 13.99 4.24 35.57
N ARG A 106 15.15 3.73 36.01
CA ARG A 106 15.83 4.26 37.21
C ARG A 106 16.29 5.70 37.01
N LEU A 107 16.83 6.04 35.84
CA LEU A 107 17.25 7.40 35.50
C LEU A 107 16.05 8.35 35.48
N ARG A 108 14.99 8.00 34.75
CA ARG A 108 13.75 8.79 34.66
C ARG A 108 13.07 8.96 36.01
N LYS A 109 13.12 7.95 36.89
CA LYS A 109 12.60 8.08 38.26
C LYS A 109 13.38 9.11 39.07
N LYS A 110 14.71 9.14 38.95
CA LYS A 110 15.55 10.18 39.59
C LYS A 110 15.25 11.57 39.02
N GLU A 111 15.17 11.70 37.70
CA GLU A 111 14.81 12.97 37.05
C GLU A 111 13.43 13.47 37.47
N LYS A 112 12.44 12.57 37.54
CA LYS A 112 11.09 12.90 38.01
C LYS A 112 11.13 13.45 39.44
N ASN A 113 11.85 12.79 40.33
CA ASN A 113 11.98 13.24 41.72
C ASN A 113 12.68 14.60 41.81
N HIS A 114 13.75 14.81 41.03
CA HIS A 114 14.44 16.10 40.99
C HIS A 114 13.54 17.23 40.44
N LYS A 115 12.75 16.96 39.39
CA LYS A 115 11.77 17.93 38.88
C LYS A 115 10.66 18.23 39.89
N LEU A 116 10.18 17.22 40.62
CA LEU A 116 9.20 17.43 41.69
C LEU A 116 9.76 18.31 42.81
N GLN A 117 10.99 18.08 43.25
CA GLN A 117 11.67 18.94 44.22
C GLN A 117 11.82 20.38 43.69
N ASN A 118 12.25 20.54 42.44
CA ASN A 118 12.36 21.87 41.84
C ASN A 118 11.00 22.59 41.74
N ILE A 119 9.92 21.84 41.49
CA ILE A 119 8.55 22.38 41.48
C ILE A 119 8.14 22.81 42.89
N GLU A 120 8.41 22.00 43.90
CA GLU A 120 8.15 22.35 45.32
C GLU A 120 8.94 23.60 45.73
N ASP A 121 10.23 23.69 45.38
CA ASP A 121 11.07 24.85 45.65
C ASP A 121 10.55 26.11 44.94
N LEU A 122 10.07 25.97 43.68
CA LEU A 122 9.49 27.09 42.94
C LEU A 122 8.15 27.52 43.52
N HIS A 123 7.31 26.58 43.96
CA HIS A 123 6.07 26.88 44.65
C HIS A 123 6.31 27.59 45.97
N ALA A 124 7.31 27.18 46.75
CA ALA A 124 7.70 27.86 47.99
C ALA A 124 8.15 29.30 47.71
N LYS A 125 9.09 29.49 46.76
CA LYS A 125 9.55 30.83 46.34
C LYS A 125 8.39 31.70 45.84
N PHE A 126 7.45 31.11 45.12
CA PHE A 126 6.30 31.81 44.59
C PHE A 126 5.35 32.23 45.71
N GLN A 127 5.07 31.34 46.68
CA GLN A 127 4.29 31.68 47.87
C GLN A 127 4.97 32.78 48.69
N ASP A 128 6.29 32.74 48.86
CA ASP A 128 7.05 33.79 49.55
C ASP A 128 6.90 35.15 48.85
N ILE A 129 7.03 35.18 47.51
CA ILE A 129 6.84 36.40 46.72
C ILE A 129 5.40 36.90 46.83
N GLN A 130 4.40 36.01 46.77
CA GLN A 130 3.00 36.38 46.88
C GLN A 130 2.67 36.95 48.26
N MET A 131 3.17 36.33 49.33
CA MET A 131 3.04 36.83 50.69
C MET A 131 3.71 38.20 50.85
N LEU A 132 4.89 38.40 50.28
CA LEU A 132 5.60 39.68 50.36
C LEU A 132 4.91 40.80 49.56
N LYS A 133 4.33 40.49 48.40
CA LYS A 133 3.72 41.46 47.49
C LYS A 133 2.27 41.79 47.85
N PHE A 134 1.49 40.79 48.25
CA PHE A 134 0.04 40.88 48.39
C PHE A 134 -0.45 40.60 49.82
N GLY A 135 0.41 40.14 50.73
CA GLY A 135 0.03 39.80 52.11
C GLY A 135 -0.86 38.56 52.23
N GLN A 136 -1.21 37.92 51.11
CA GLN A 136 -2.06 36.75 51.01
C GLN A 136 -1.64 35.91 49.80
N VAL A 137 -1.83 34.60 49.87
CA VAL A 137 -1.69 33.69 48.72
C VAL A 137 -2.82 34.00 47.73
N VAL A 138 -2.47 34.59 46.58
CA VAL A 138 -3.42 34.94 45.53
C VAL A 138 -3.59 33.74 44.60
N ASP A 139 -4.83 33.33 44.37
CA ASP A 139 -5.16 32.33 43.35
C ASP A 139 -5.06 32.95 41.96
N LEU A 140 -3.87 32.87 41.36
CA LEU A 140 -3.61 33.39 40.02
C LEU A 140 -4.43 32.65 38.95
N ASP A 141 -4.83 31.40 39.17
CA ASP A 141 -5.62 30.64 38.18
C ASP A 141 -7.03 31.24 38.05
N LEU A 142 -7.58 31.80 39.14
CA LEU A 142 -8.85 32.51 39.11
C LEU A 142 -8.75 33.82 38.32
N ILE A 143 -7.61 34.51 38.45
CA ILE A 143 -7.32 35.76 37.74
C ILE A 143 -6.99 35.49 36.27
N GLU A 144 -6.24 34.44 35.95
CA GLU A 144 -5.91 34.03 34.58
C GLU A 144 -7.13 33.47 33.84
N ARG A 145 -8.10 32.87 34.53
CA ARG A 145 -9.42 32.58 33.92
C ARG A 145 -10.22 33.83 33.58
N SER A 146 -10.02 34.92 34.34
CA SER A 146 -10.72 36.18 34.12
C SER A 146 -10.05 37.07 33.05
N ALA A 147 -8.75 36.89 32.82
CA ALA A 147 -8.00 37.60 31.80
C ALA A 147 -7.62 36.64 30.65
N PRO A 148 -8.18 36.79 29.43
CA PRO A 148 -7.79 35.93 28.32
C PRO A 148 -6.28 36.03 28.10
N ASN A 149 -5.58 34.90 28.25
CA ASN A 149 -4.13 34.81 28.11
C ASN A 149 -3.75 35.30 26.71
N LYS A 150 -2.86 36.30 26.64
CA LYS A 150 -2.40 36.92 25.38
C LYS A 150 -1.92 35.88 24.36
N TYR A 151 -1.32 34.79 24.84
CA TYR A 151 -0.90 33.67 23.99
C TYR A 151 -2.08 32.95 23.31
N VAL A 152 -3.21 32.80 24.00
CA VAL A 152 -4.42 32.16 23.43
C VAL A 152 -5.03 33.03 22.34
N LEU A 153 -5.01 34.36 22.51
CA LEU A 153 -5.46 35.30 21.47
C LEU A 153 -4.56 35.25 20.23
N GLU A 154 -3.24 35.26 20.41
CA GLU A 154 -2.28 35.10 19.31
C GLU A 154 -2.43 33.75 18.59
N LEU A 155 -2.74 32.67 19.33
CA LEU A 155 -2.98 31.36 18.74
C LEU A 155 -4.30 31.32 17.95
N GLN A 156 -5.35 31.95 18.47
CA GLN A 156 -6.63 32.06 17.80
C GLN A 156 -6.53 32.89 16.52
N GLU A 157 -5.73 33.96 16.52
CA GLU A 157 -5.43 34.75 15.33
C GLU A 157 -4.70 33.91 14.26
N LYS A 158 -3.64 33.19 14.64
CA LYS A 158 -2.93 32.28 13.72
C LYS A 158 -3.82 31.17 13.15
N VAL A 159 -4.74 30.62 13.96
CA VAL A 159 -5.71 29.65 13.48
C VAL A 159 -6.68 30.29 12.49
N SER A 160 -7.16 31.51 12.77
CA SER A 160 -8.03 32.24 11.85
C SER A 160 -7.35 32.55 10.51
N GLU A 161 -6.06 32.94 10.52
CA GLU A 161 -5.28 33.14 9.31
C GLU A 161 -5.12 31.85 8.50
N ALA A 162 -4.76 30.74 9.15
CA ALA A 162 -4.63 29.45 8.52
C ALA A 162 -5.96 28.94 7.93
N GLU A 163 -7.07 29.10 8.66
CA GLU A 163 -8.40 28.78 8.15
C GLU A 163 -8.76 29.62 6.93
N MET A 164 -8.42 30.92 6.93
CA MET A 164 -8.69 31.79 5.78
C MET A 164 -7.88 31.34 4.55
N GLU A 165 -6.61 30.98 4.70
CA GLU A 165 -5.83 30.42 3.61
C GLU A 165 -6.40 29.09 3.09
N HIS A 166 -6.79 28.20 4.00
CA HIS A 166 -7.37 26.91 3.63
C HIS A 166 -8.71 27.07 2.90
N ARG A 167 -9.57 28.00 3.35
CA ARG A 167 -10.81 28.33 2.63
C ARG A 167 -10.54 28.88 1.23
N ARG A 168 -9.52 29.73 1.06
CA ARG A 168 -9.12 30.22 -0.27
C ARG A 168 -8.66 29.08 -1.19
N ARG A 169 -7.77 28.21 -0.70
CA ARG A 169 -7.30 27.04 -1.48
C ARG A 169 -8.46 26.12 -1.85
N LEU A 170 -9.38 25.84 -0.92
CA LEU A 170 -10.57 25.04 -1.21
C LEU A 170 -11.43 25.66 -2.31
N ALA A 171 -11.67 26.97 -2.26
CA ALA A 171 -12.42 27.67 -3.30
C ALA A 171 -11.73 27.62 -4.69
N GLU A 172 -10.40 27.70 -4.73
CA GLU A 172 -9.63 27.52 -5.97
C GLU A 172 -9.75 26.10 -6.52
N TRP A 173 -9.64 25.09 -5.65
CA TRP A 173 -9.80 23.69 -6.02
C TRP A 173 -11.21 23.38 -6.51
N GLU A 174 -12.25 23.89 -5.84
CA GLU A 174 -13.64 23.77 -6.29
C GLU A 174 -13.84 24.40 -7.67
N LYS A 175 -13.30 25.61 -7.92
CA LYS A 175 -13.33 26.23 -9.25
C LYS A 175 -12.64 25.38 -10.31
N ARG A 176 -11.50 24.76 -9.99
CA ARG A 176 -10.78 23.86 -10.91
C ARG A 176 -11.59 22.60 -11.22
N ILE A 177 -12.17 21.98 -10.20
CA ILE A 177 -13.03 20.81 -10.34
C ILE A 177 -14.23 21.16 -11.23
N GLU A 178 -14.86 22.30 -10.97
CA GLU A 178 -16.03 22.75 -11.73
C GLU A 178 -15.67 23.02 -13.20
N LYS A 179 -14.51 23.64 -13.48
CA LYS A 179 -14.01 23.82 -14.85
C LYS A 179 -13.78 22.48 -15.55
N GLN A 180 -13.14 21.53 -14.89
CA GLN A 180 -12.89 20.19 -15.44
C GLN A 180 -14.18 19.40 -15.67
N LYS A 181 -15.15 19.50 -14.76
CA LYS A 181 -16.47 18.89 -14.94
C LYS A 181 -17.18 19.45 -16.17
N ARG A 182 -17.15 20.77 -16.37
CA ARG A 182 -17.74 21.39 -17.57
C ARG A 182 -17.03 20.97 -18.86
N GLU A 183 -15.71 20.88 -18.83
CA GLU A 183 -14.92 20.43 -19.99
C GLU A 183 -15.22 18.97 -20.33
N LEU A 184 -15.30 18.09 -19.32
CA LEU A 184 -15.69 16.70 -19.51
C LEU A 184 -17.12 16.57 -20.03
N ALA A 185 -18.06 17.35 -19.49
CA ALA A 185 -19.44 17.38 -19.98
C ALA A 185 -19.52 17.85 -21.43
N LYS A 186 -18.75 18.88 -21.80
CA LYS A 186 -18.67 19.37 -23.18
C LYS A 186 -18.13 18.29 -24.12
N ILE A 187 -16.99 17.69 -23.80
CA ILE A 187 -16.40 16.61 -24.61
C ILE A 187 -17.36 15.42 -24.72
N THR A 188 -18.07 15.08 -23.64
CA THR A 188 -19.06 13.99 -23.67
C THR A 188 -20.24 14.32 -24.58
N CYS A 189 -20.72 15.56 -24.57
CA CYS A 189 -21.78 16.02 -25.46
C CYS A 189 -21.33 16.01 -26.93
N ASP A 190 -20.13 16.55 -27.20
CA ASP A 190 -19.53 16.57 -28.54
C ASP A 190 -19.34 15.13 -29.07
N ASN A 191 -18.81 14.22 -28.25
CA ASN A 191 -18.68 12.80 -28.60
C ASN A 191 -20.04 12.13 -28.85
N THR A 192 -21.06 12.44 -28.05
CA THR A 192 -22.41 11.87 -28.23
C THR A 192 -23.03 12.37 -29.53
N SER A 193 -22.88 13.66 -29.85
CA SER A 193 -23.31 14.24 -31.13
C SER A 193 -22.57 13.62 -32.32
N LEU A 194 -21.26 13.39 -32.21
CA LEU A 194 -20.49 12.71 -33.25
C LEU A 194 -20.95 11.26 -33.43
N MET A 195 -21.21 10.54 -32.33
CA MET A 195 -21.76 9.18 -32.38
C MET A 195 -23.14 9.14 -33.05
N GLU A 196 -24.02 10.11 -32.75
CA GLU A 196 -25.33 10.23 -33.40
C GLU A 196 -25.21 10.54 -34.90
N GLN A 197 -24.27 11.40 -35.27
CA GLN A 197 -23.94 11.67 -36.68
C GLN A 197 -23.39 10.41 -37.37
N ILE A 198 -22.49 9.66 -36.74
CA ILE A 198 -21.97 8.39 -37.27
C ILE A 198 -23.09 7.36 -37.43
N VAL A 199 -24.01 7.25 -36.46
CA VAL A 199 -25.14 6.34 -36.54
C VAL A 199 -26.09 6.75 -37.66
N SER A 200 -26.41 8.04 -37.83
CA SER A 200 -27.30 8.50 -38.92
C SER A 200 -26.66 8.32 -40.30
N MET A 201 -25.38 8.64 -40.46
CA MET A 201 -24.61 8.35 -41.67
C MET A 201 -24.53 6.85 -41.94
N GLY A 202 -24.33 6.02 -40.90
CA GLY A 202 -24.31 4.56 -41.00
C GLY A 202 -25.66 3.99 -41.44
N TYR A 203 -26.79 4.52 -40.95
CA TYR A 203 -28.12 4.16 -41.44
C TYR A 203 -28.32 4.57 -42.90
N SER A 204 -27.91 5.77 -43.29
CA SER A 204 -27.98 6.23 -44.68
C SER A 204 -27.12 5.36 -45.60
N GLN A 205 -25.89 5.04 -45.19
CA GLN A 205 -25.00 4.13 -45.90
C GLN A 205 -25.63 2.75 -46.02
N MET A 206 -26.17 2.18 -44.95
CA MET A 206 -26.81 0.87 -44.99
C MET A 206 -28.04 0.85 -45.90
N GLN A 207 -28.83 1.93 -45.92
CA GLN A 207 -29.96 2.07 -46.85
C GLN A 207 -29.50 2.19 -48.30
N LEU A 208 -28.45 2.97 -48.56
CA LEU A 208 -27.84 3.11 -49.89
C LEU A 208 -27.21 1.79 -50.35
N ASP A 209 -26.50 1.08 -49.47
CA ASP A 209 -25.93 -0.24 -49.74
C ASP A 209 -27.02 -1.29 -49.95
N ALA A 210 -28.11 -1.25 -49.20
CA ALA A 210 -29.27 -2.12 -49.45
C ALA A 210 -29.94 -1.81 -50.80
N ALA A 211 -30.09 -0.52 -51.15
CA ALA A 211 -30.63 -0.10 -52.43
C ALA A 211 -29.69 -0.41 -53.60
N LEU A 212 -28.37 -0.26 -53.40
CA LEU A 212 -27.33 -0.64 -54.36
C LEU A 212 -27.29 -2.15 -54.52
N ASN A 213 -27.28 -2.94 -53.43
CA ASN A 213 -27.31 -4.40 -53.49
C ASN A 213 -28.60 -4.91 -54.12
N ALA A 214 -29.76 -4.29 -53.86
CA ALA A 214 -31.00 -4.61 -54.54
C ALA A 214 -30.92 -4.26 -56.04
N ARG A 215 -30.33 -3.12 -56.40
CA ARG A 215 -30.13 -2.71 -57.80
C ARG A 215 -29.09 -3.57 -58.51
N ILE A 216 -28.02 -3.97 -57.84
CA ILE A 216 -26.98 -4.88 -58.32
C ILE A 216 -27.61 -6.27 -58.51
N ALA A 217 -28.36 -6.79 -57.54
CA ALA A 217 -29.12 -8.04 -57.70
C ALA A 217 -30.12 -7.99 -58.88
N ASN A 218 -30.64 -6.81 -59.21
CA ASN A 218 -31.54 -6.60 -60.34
C ASN A 218 -30.82 -6.31 -61.67
N VAL A 219 -29.52 -5.98 -61.67
CA VAL A 219 -28.76 -5.51 -62.85
C VAL A 219 -27.57 -6.41 -63.21
N THR A 220 -27.09 -7.28 -62.32
CA THR A 220 -25.93 -8.16 -62.63
C THR A 220 -26.36 -9.59 -62.94
N VAL A 221 -26.90 -9.75 -64.15
CA VAL A 221 -26.50 -10.87 -65.00
C VAL A 221 -25.48 -10.27 -65.97
N ASN A 222 -24.21 -10.70 -65.82
CA ASN A 222 -23.06 -10.46 -66.71
C ASN A 222 -22.26 -9.15 -66.51
N ASP A 223 -21.10 -9.26 -65.86
CA ASP A 223 -19.78 -8.81 -66.35
C ASP A 223 -18.79 -8.69 -65.17
N THR A 224 -18.13 -9.81 -64.85
CA THR A 224 -17.15 -9.96 -63.75
C THR A 224 -15.71 -9.97 -64.27
N GLU A 225 -15.31 -8.96 -65.02
CA GLU A 225 -13.90 -8.76 -65.41
C GLU A 225 -13.36 -7.37 -65.01
N PRO A 226 -14.07 -6.24 -65.23
CA PRO A 226 -13.56 -4.91 -64.84
C PRO A 226 -13.50 -4.69 -63.32
N LEU A 227 -14.28 -5.47 -62.55
CA LEU A 227 -14.36 -5.33 -61.10
C LEU A 227 -13.18 -5.99 -60.36
N VAL A 228 -12.50 -6.95 -60.99
CA VAL A 228 -11.39 -7.68 -60.37
C VAL A 228 -10.14 -6.81 -60.39
N GLU A 229 -9.82 -6.18 -61.52
CA GLU A 229 -8.66 -5.28 -61.65
C GLU A 229 -8.77 -4.06 -60.74
N LEU A 230 -9.95 -3.45 -60.64
CA LEU A 230 -10.17 -2.32 -59.73
C LEU A 230 -10.00 -2.75 -58.27
N ARG A 231 -10.49 -3.93 -57.91
CA ARG A 231 -10.38 -4.49 -56.55
C ARG A 231 -8.96 -4.89 -56.22
N GLU A 232 -8.18 -5.35 -57.19
CA GLU A 232 -6.75 -5.62 -57.04
C GLU A 232 -5.93 -4.34 -56.88
N MET A 233 -6.21 -3.31 -57.69
CA MET A 233 -5.61 -1.97 -57.55
C MET A 233 -5.93 -1.34 -56.19
N GLU A 234 -7.17 -1.45 -55.72
CA GLU A 234 -7.59 -0.98 -54.40
C GLU A 234 -6.87 -1.78 -53.30
N ARG A 235 -6.69 -3.09 -53.50
CA ARG A 235 -5.98 -3.96 -52.55
C ARG A 235 -4.49 -3.64 -52.49
N GLU A 236 -3.85 -3.35 -53.62
CA GLU A 236 -2.46 -2.88 -53.68
C GLU A 236 -2.32 -1.53 -52.98
N ARG A 237 -3.22 -0.57 -53.25
CA ARG A 237 -3.25 0.73 -52.57
C ARG A 237 -3.44 0.61 -51.06
N LEU A 238 -4.30 -0.31 -50.61
CA LEU A 238 -4.50 -0.60 -49.18
C LEU A 238 -3.29 -1.28 -48.55
N LYS A 239 -2.60 -2.17 -49.26
CA LYS A 239 -1.34 -2.75 -48.79
C LYS A 239 -0.25 -1.70 -48.64
N ASP A 240 -0.15 -0.77 -49.59
CA ASP A 240 0.82 0.33 -49.54
C ASP A 240 0.54 1.28 -48.37
N LEU A 241 -0.74 1.59 -48.14
CA LEU A 241 -1.17 2.38 -46.99
C LEU A 241 -0.83 1.67 -45.68
N LEU A 242 -1.10 0.36 -45.60
CA LEU A 242 -0.82 -0.44 -44.41
C LEU A 242 0.69 -0.58 -44.17
N ALA A 243 1.50 -0.64 -45.24
CA ALA A 243 2.96 -0.61 -45.14
C ALA A 243 3.46 0.76 -44.62
N LEU A 244 2.90 1.87 -45.10
CA LEU A 244 3.20 3.22 -44.60
C LEU A 244 2.83 3.36 -43.11
N GLN A 245 1.61 2.98 -42.74
CA GLN A 245 1.14 3.03 -41.36
C GLN A 245 1.95 2.09 -40.45
N SER A 246 2.37 0.92 -40.93
CA SER A 246 3.24 0.03 -40.15
C SER A 246 4.61 0.67 -39.86
N LYS A 247 5.16 1.44 -40.82
CA LYS A 247 6.40 2.21 -40.63
C LYS A 247 6.18 3.34 -39.64
N GLU A 248 5.08 4.09 -39.74
CA GLU A 248 4.73 5.16 -38.80
C GLU A 248 4.52 4.62 -37.37
N ILE A 249 3.87 3.47 -37.23
CA ILE A 249 3.71 2.80 -35.94
C ILE A 249 5.08 2.38 -35.40
N ALA A 250 5.97 1.86 -36.23
CA ALA A 250 7.32 1.49 -35.80
C ALA A 250 8.16 2.72 -35.37
N THR A 251 8.06 3.85 -36.08
CA THR A 251 8.74 5.10 -35.69
C THR A 251 8.17 5.66 -34.39
N LEU A 252 6.85 5.68 -34.23
CA LEU A 252 6.20 6.13 -32.99
C LEU A 252 6.51 5.20 -31.82
N GLN A 253 6.58 3.88 -32.03
CA GLN A 253 7.02 2.94 -31.01
C GLN A 253 8.47 3.18 -30.61
N ALA A 254 9.36 3.51 -31.56
CA ALA A 254 10.73 3.88 -31.26
C ALA A 254 10.79 5.18 -30.44
N GLU A 255 10.03 6.22 -30.81
CA GLU A 255 9.93 7.47 -30.04
C GLU A 255 9.36 7.24 -28.63
N ILE A 256 8.28 6.47 -28.51
CA ILE A 256 7.72 6.11 -27.20
C ILE A 256 8.73 5.32 -26.38
N SER A 257 9.50 4.40 -26.99
CA SER A 257 10.55 3.66 -26.28
C SER A 257 11.68 4.58 -25.80
N LEU A 258 12.00 5.62 -26.58
CA LEU A 258 12.95 6.67 -26.24
C LEU A 258 12.43 7.50 -25.05
N PHE A 259 11.15 7.89 -25.07
CA PHE A 259 10.51 8.63 -23.98
C PHE A 259 10.28 7.78 -22.72
N ARG A 260 10.13 6.45 -22.85
CA ARG A 260 9.88 5.52 -21.74
C ARG A 260 11.14 5.17 -20.95
N LYS A 261 12.33 5.27 -21.55
CA LYS A 261 13.60 5.13 -20.83
C LYS A 261 13.91 6.47 -20.14
N LYS A 262 13.79 6.48 -18.80
CA LYS A 262 14.03 7.67 -17.96
C LYS A 262 15.40 8.31 -18.24
N GLY A 263 15.37 9.51 -18.82
CA GLY A 263 16.48 10.48 -18.84
C GLY A 263 17.47 10.31 -19.99
N GLY A 264 17.42 11.18 -21.00
CA GLY A 264 18.50 11.28 -21.98
C GLY A 264 18.20 12.11 -23.22
N HIS A 265 18.40 13.42 -23.12
CA HIS A 265 18.81 14.33 -24.20
C HIS A 265 17.81 14.60 -25.35
N ILE A 266 17.03 15.68 -25.16
CA ILE A 266 16.55 16.50 -26.29
C ILE A 266 17.80 17.23 -26.80
N TYR A 267 18.33 16.84 -27.96
CA TYR A 267 19.18 17.58 -28.90
C TYR A 267 20.10 16.60 -29.65
N THR A 268 19.82 16.41 -30.95
CA THR A 268 20.74 16.57 -32.10
C THR A 268 20.37 15.60 -33.23
N THR A 269 19.48 16.04 -34.13
CA THR A 269 19.64 15.78 -35.58
C THR A 269 19.13 16.97 -36.39
N VAL A 270 19.60 18.17 -36.04
CA VAL A 270 19.82 19.23 -37.04
C VAL A 270 21.28 19.09 -37.47
N THR A 271 21.60 18.09 -38.31
CA THR A 271 22.82 17.99 -39.16
C THR A 271 22.98 16.56 -39.72
N ALA A 272 22.17 16.20 -40.71
CA ALA A 272 22.52 15.11 -41.63
C ALA A 272 21.66 15.22 -42.90
N ASN A 273 21.99 16.20 -43.74
CA ASN A 273 21.79 16.14 -45.19
C ASN A 273 22.57 17.31 -45.82
N ARG A 274 23.90 17.24 -45.70
CA ARG A 274 24.79 17.86 -46.69
C ARG A 274 24.77 16.94 -47.91
N GLY A 275 24.64 17.56 -49.09
CA GLY A 275 24.38 16.90 -50.37
C GLY A 275 25.46 15.92 -50.83
N PRO A 276 25.20 15.23 -51.96
CA PRO A 276 26.02 14.14 -52.43
C PRO A 276 27.32 14.68 -53.04
N GLU A 277 28.46 14.27 -52.49
CA GLU A 277 29.74 14.38 -53.19
C GLU A 277 29.90 13.19 -54.14
N GLN A 278 30.04 13.53 -55.42
CA GLN A 278 30.54 12.68 -56.50
C GLN A 278 31.89 12.06 -56.11
N LYS A 279 32.09 10.78 -56.45
CA LYS A 279 33.34 10.31 -57.10
C LYS A 279 33.24 8.87 -57.61
N ARG A 280 33.52 8.76 -58.90
CA ARG A 280 33.84 7.61 -59.77
C ARG A 280 32.68 6.82 -60.35
#